data_AF-A0A0X3VYT9-F1
#
_entry.id   AF-A0A0X3VYT9-F1
#
_cell.length_a   1.000
_cell.length_b   1.000
_cell.length_c   1.000
_cell.angle_alpha   90.00
_cell.angle_beta   90.00
_cell.angle_gamma   90.00
#
_symmetry.space_group_name_H-M   'P 1'
#
loop_
_entity.id
_entity.type
_entity.pdbx_description
1 polymer ?
#
loop_
_entity_poly.entity_id
_entity_poly.type
_entity_poly.pdbx_seq_one_letter_code
_entity_poly.pdbx_strand_id
1 'polypeptide(L)'
;MISVFAAGVAMAVLAACGNTTRNGADSSPSPSATMPGNVPTKPEYASADAVVKALEAGGVPCEVTRRSQGGSAGGSGLGCASVIDGTKFENDIQVLNPKKFSRDEIGESIASHRQPPTSHTLVAAGHWFVWVTEPRFANRIAAALGGVVLPPEKAKIPAYPLPDIPRTPRYRTVGALADDVAAAVGCDDRKQRSDTVLTCTTGKSTGAPNCATLALHASDADRNAVLREAIAYKGVPATLVTAGNWTVNLCDYDLGSRVADALHGTVVSYDGG
;
A
#
# COMPACT_ATOMS: atom_id res chain seq x y z
N MET A 1 64.67 -11.33 -37.68
CA MET A 1 64.86 -12.30 -36.59
C MET A 1 64.21 -11.73 -35.33
N ILE A 2 63.38 -12.56 -34.68
CA ILE A 2 62.99 -12.53 -33.26
C ILE A 2 61.94 -11.49 -32.82
N SER A 3 60.95 -12.06 -32.13
CA SER A 3 59.74 -11.55 -31.51
C SER A 3 59.95 -10.76 -30.20
N VAL A 4 58.83 -10.22 -29.70
CA VAL A 4 58.33 -10.25 -28.29
C VAL A 4 57.98 -8.87 -27.70
N PHE A 5 56.74 -8.84 -27.17
CA PHE A 5 56.06 -7.86 -26.33
C PHE A 5 56.83 -7.42 -25.06
N ALA A 6 56.56 -6.22 -24.52
CA ALA A 6 56.01 -6.05 -23.16
C ALA A 6 55.95 -4.59 -22.67
N ALA A 7 54.73 -4.21 -22.27
CA ALA A 7 54.29 -3.42 -21.12
C ALA A 7 55.28 -2.64 -20.22
N GLY A 8 54.83 -1.43 -19.84
CA GLY A 8 54.66 -1.07 -18.43
C GLY A 8 55.63 -0.01 -17.88
N VAL A 9 55.05 1.07 -17.35
CA VAL A 9 55.04 1.45 -15.92
C VAL A 9 54.71 2.95 -15.85
N ALA A 10 53.50 3.27 -15.38
CA ALA A 10 53.11 4.62 -14.98
C ALA A 10 53.62 4.88 -13.55
N MET A 11 54.32 5.99 -13.38
CA MET A 11 54.94 6.39 -12.11
C MET A 11 53.91 6.76 -11.04
N ALA A 12 54.20 6.29 -9.83
CA ALA A 12 53.54 6.66 -8.58
C ALA A 12 53.96 8.06 -8.12
N VAL A 13 53.01 8.82 -7.58
CA VAL A 13 53.28 9.94 -6.67
C VAL A 13 52.48 9.69 -5.39
N LEU A 14 53.22 9.37 -4.32
CA LEU A 14 52.75 9.31 -2.95
C LEU A 14 52.59 10.74 -2.41
N ALA A 15 51.41 11.09 -1.91
CA ALA A 15 51.22 12.20 -0.99
C ALA A 15 50.37 11.71 0.19
N ALA A 16 50.93 11.91 1.38
CA ALA A 16 50.49 11.38 2.65
C ALA A 16 49.13 11.93 3.10
N CYS A 17 48.23 11.06 3.57
CA CYS A 17 47.06 11.44 4.35
C CYS A 17 47.46 11.61 5.82
N GLY A 18 47.68 12.87 6.22
CA GLY A 18 47.78 13.27 7.62
C GLY A 18 46.40 13.42 8.26
N ASN A 19 46.27 12.90 9.48
CA ASN A 19 45.17 13.12 10.41
C ASN A 19 44.85 14.61 10.58
N THR A 20 43.60 14.99 10.31
CA THR A 20 43.00 16.16 10.97
C THR A 20 41.57 15.82 11.39
N THR A 21 41.41 15.64 12.69
CA THR A 21 40.14 15.72 13.40
C THR A 21 39.55 17.12 13.24
N ARG A 22 38.31 17.24 12.75
CA ARG A 22 37.39 18.32 13.16
C ARG A 22 35.97 18.13 12.61
N ASN A 23 35.04 18.17 13.56
CA ASN A 23 33.67 18.68 13.47
C ASN A 23 32.59 17.74 12.93
N GLY A 24 32.10 16.89 13.85
CA GLY A 24 30.73 16.95 14.34
C GLY A 24 29.67 17.39 13.35
N ALA A 25 29.14 16.43 12.59
CA ALA A 25 27.73 16.44 12.28
C ALA A 25 27.03 15.83 13.51
N ASP A 26 26.40 16.68 14.32
CA ASP A 26 25.43 16.27 15.32
C ASP A 26 24.34 15.45 14.61
N SER A 27 24.55 14.14 14.58
CA SER A 27 23.49 13.18 14.36
C SER A 27 22.73 13.15 15.68
N SER A 28 21.91 14.17 15.93
CA SER A 28 20.88 14.09 16.96
C SER A 28 20.17 12.76 16.74
N PRO A 29 20.16 11.83 17.73
CA PRO A 29 19.40 10.61 17.60
C PRO A 29 18.00 11.02 17.23
N SER A 30 17.51 10.54 16.08
CA SER A 30 16.08 10.67 15.79
C SER A 30 15.37 10.10 17.02
N PRO A 31 14.35 10.78 17.57
CA PRO A 31 13.66 10.30 18.75
C PRO A 31 13.23 8.86 18.46
N SER A 32 13.79 7.92 19.23
CA SER A 32 13.54 6.49 19.03
C SER A 32 12.04 6.29 18.88
N ALA A 33 11.62 5.83 17.70
CA ALA A 33 10.22 5.61 17.42
C ALA A 33 9.75 4.52 18.40
N THR A 34 9.08 4.95 19.45
CA THR A 34 8.58 4.06 20.50
C THR A 34 7.53 3.14 19.89
N MET A 35 7.44 1.92 20.40
CA MET A 35 6.40 0.97 20.00
C MET A 35 5.02 1.67 19.99
N PRO A 36 4.23 1.58 18.91
CA PRO A 36 2.91 2.19 18.89
C PRO A 36 2.07 1.69 20.06
N GLY A 37 1.43 2.61 20.80
CA GLY A 37 0.80 2.32 22.09
C GLY A 37 -0.35 1.30 22.03
N ASN A 38 -0.92 1.08 20.84
CA ASN A 38 -1.96 0.09 20.60
C ASN A 38 -1.41 -1.32 20.32
N VAL A 39 -0.10 -1.52 20.19
CA VAL A 39 0.49 -2.85 19.95
C VAL A 39 0.55 -3.65 21.25
N PRO A 40 -0.22 -4.74 21.39
CA PRO A 40 -0.28 -5.51 22.62
C PRO A 40 1.04 -6.24 22.85
N THR A 41 1.35 -6.55 24.11
CA THR A 41 2.55 -7.32 24.49
C THR A 41 2.37 -8.83 24.30
N LYS A 42 1.16 -9.29 23.98
CA LYS A 42 0.76 -10.68 23.76
C LYS A 42 -0.20 -10.76 22.57
N PRO A 43 -0.33 -11.92 21.90
CA PRO A 43 0.42 -13.16 22.16
C PRO A 43 1.88 -13.05 21.69
N GLU A 44 2.70 -13.99 22.16
CA GLU A 44 4.09 -14.15 21.74
C GLU A 44 4.25 -15.49 21.03
N TYR A 45 5.08 -15.52 20.00
CA TYR A 45 5.37 -16.73 19.25
C TYR A 45 6.86 -17.02 19.30
N ALA A 46 7.24 -18.26 19.56
CA ALA A 46 8.65 -18.64 19.66
C ALA A 46 9.38 -18.62 18.31
N SER A 47 8.65 -18.70 17.19
CA SER A 47 9.20 -18.73 15.84
C SER A 47 8.15 -18.33 14.80
N ALA A 48 8.60 -18.00 13.60
CA ALA A 48 7.73 -17.71 12.47
C ALA A 48 6.89 -18.93 12.07
N ASP A 49 7.39 -20.16 12.25
CA ASP A 49 6.59 -21.38 12.07
C ASP A 49 5.44 -21.49 13.08
N ALA A 50 5.62 -20.99 14.31
CA ALA A 50 4.53 -20.94 15.27
C ALA A 50 3.45 -19.92 14.86
N VAL A 51 3.84 -18.83 14.21
CA VAL A 51 2.89 -17.87 13.61
C VAL A 51 2.12 -18.52 12.47
N VAL A 52 2.79 -19.26 11.57
CA VAL A 52 2.12 -20.02 10.48
C VAL A 52 1.06 -20.96 11.03
N LYS A 53 1.42 -21.78 12.04
CA LYS A 53 0.47 -22.69 12.69
C LYS A 53 -0.72 -21.97 13.31
N ALA A 54 -0.50 -20.79 13.89
CA ALA A 54 -1.57 -19.98 14.46
C ALA A 54 -2.49 -19.39 13.36
N LEU A 55 -1.93 -18.94 12.23
CA LEU A 55 -2.71 -18.51 11.06
C LEU A 55 -3.61 -19.64 10.56
N GLU A 56 -3.05 -20.83 10.36
CA GLU A 56 -3.78 -22.01 9.89
C GLU A 56 -4.90 -22.41 10.87
N ALA A 57 -4.60 -22.44 12.17
CA ALA A 57 -5.59 -22.71 13.21
C ALA A 57 -6.71 -21.64 13.25
N GLY A 58 -6.40 -20.39 12.91
CA GLY A 58 -7.35 -19.29 12.76
C GLY A 58 -8.06 -19.24 11.41
N GLY A 59 -7.91 -20.25 10.56
CA GLY A 59 -8.59 -20.32 9.26
C GLY A 59 -7.99 -19.41 8.19
N VAL A 60 -6.70 -19.07 8.31
CA VAL A 60 -5.90 -18.36 7.30
C VAL A 60 -4.82 -19.32 6.77
N PRO A 61 -5.01 -19.95 5.61
CA PRO A 61 -4.00 -20.81 5.00
C PRO A 61 -2.70 -20.04 4.77
N CYS A 62 -1.55 -20.65 5.03
CA CYS A 62 -0.24 -20.00 4.93
C CYS A 62 0.82 -21.02 4.49
N GLU A 63 0.87 -21.29 3.19
CA GLU A 63 1.85 -22.18 2.58
C GLU A 63 3.23 -21.50 2.54
N VAL A 64 4.22 -22.04 3.26
CA VAL A 64 5.55 -21.41 3.34
C VAL A 64 6.23 -21.39 1.97
N THR A 65 6.51 -20.21 1.44
CA THR A 65 7.14 -20.00 0.12
C THR A 65 8.64 -19.73 0.21
N ARG A 66 9.07 -19.06 1.28
CA ARG A 66 10.49 -18.76 1.52
C ARG A 66 10.80 -18.81 3.00
N ARG A 67 11.99 -19.27 3.34
CA ARG A 67 12.54 -19.15 4.68
C ARG A 67 13.73 -18.21 4.61
N SER A 68 13.72 -17.15 5.42
CA SER A 68 14.94 -16.42 5.65
C SER A 68 15.84 -17.36 6.46
N GLN A 69 16.90 -17.90 5.84
CA GLN A 69 17.97 -18.52 6.62
C GLN A 69 18.55 -17.38 7.44
N GLY A 70 18.23 -17.36 8.73
CA GLY A 70 18.62 -16.32 9.67
C GLY A 70 20.12 -16.08 9.59
N GLY A 71 20.52 -15.10 8.79
CA GLY A 71 21.88 -14.60 8.73
C GLY A 71 22.16 -13.87 10.03
N SER A 72 22.44 -14.62 11.09
CA SER A 72 23.17 -14.17 12.27
C SER A 72 22.72 -12.83 12.89
N ALA A 73 21.41 -12.60 13.09
CA ALA A 73 20.95 -11.40 13.81
C ALA A 73 19.67 -11.58 14.65
N GLY A 74 19.34 -12.79 15.13
CA GLY A 74 18.52 -12.91 16.34
C GLY A 74 17.01 -12.95 16.17
N GLY A 75 16.48 -13.55 15.12
CA GLY A 75 15.04 -13.80 14.98
C GLY A 75 14.78 -14.94 14.00
N SER A 76 13.51 -15.22 13.72
CA SER A 76 13.09 -16.10 12.63
C SER A 76 12.15 -15.33 11.70
N GLY A 77 12.38 -15.45 10.40
CA GLY A 77 11.52 -14.84 9.39
C GLY A 77 11.23 -15.79 8.23
N LEU A 78 10.02 -15.71 7.68
CA LEU A 78 9.60 -16.49 6.52
C LEU A 78 8.54 -15.75 5.72
N GLY A 79 8.42 -16.09 4.44
CA GLY A 79 7.28 -15.71 3.63
C GLY A 79 6.32 -16.89 3.46
N CYS A 80 5.03 -16.62 3.41
CA CYS A 80 4.03 -17.62 3.06
C CYS A 80 2.98 -17.08 2.11
N ALA A 81 2.45 -17.94 1.25
CA ALA A 81 1.33 -17.66 0.37
C ALA A 81 0.02 -18.08 1.03
N SER A 82 -0.97 -17.20 0.95
CA SER A 82 -2.34 -17.42 1.41
C SER A 82 -3.30 -17.34 0.24
N VAL A 83 -4.33 -18.17 0.26
CA VAL A 83 -5.49 -18.04 -0.63
C VAL A 83 -6.72 -17.81 0.23
N ILE A 84 -7.30 -16.61 0.13
CA ILE A 84 -8.53 -16.24 0.85
C ILE A 84 -9.51 -15.68 -0.17
N ASP A 85 -10.74 -16.20 -0.18
CA ASP A 85 -11.82 -15.78 -1.08
C ASP A 85 -11.37 -15.74 -2.56
N GLY A 86 -10.61 -16.76 -2.98
CA GLY A 86 -10.05 -16.89 -4.33
C GLY A 86 -8.85 -15.99 -4.65
N THR A 87 -8.45 -15.10 -3.73
CA THR A 87 -7.29 -14.22 -3.92
C THR A 87 -6.03 -14.86 -3.34
N LYS A 88 -5.00 -15.03 -4.18
CA LYS A 88 -3.65 -15.43 -3.75
C LYS A 88 -2.78 -14.21 -3.44
N PHE A 89 -2.11 -14.22 -2.29
CA PHE A 89 -1.18 -13.17 -1.87
C PHE A 89 -0.09 -13.75 -0.96
N GLU A 90 1.00 -13.01 -0.75
CA GLU A 90 2.10 -13.44 0.14
C GLU A 90 2.21 -12.56 1.37
N ASN A 91 2.53 -13.12 2.53
CA ASN A 91 2.86 -12.36 3.73
C ASN A 91 4.33 -12.57 4.09
N ASP A 92 4.98 -11.57 4.67
CA ASP A 92 6.29 -11.72 5.32
C ASP A 92 6.08 -11.72 6.84
N ILE A 93 6.56 -12.76 7.51
CA ILE A 93 6.42 -12.97 8.94
C ILE A 93 7.79 -12.77 9.58
N GLN A 94 7.84 -11.92 10.60
CA GLN A 94 9.04 -11.66 11.39
C GLN A 94 8.76 -11.90 12.88
N VAL A 95 9.60 -12.70 13.51
CA VAL A 95 9.61 -12.95 14.96
C VAL A 95 11.00 -12.63 15.49
N LEU A 96 11.11 -11.65 16.38
CA LEU A 96 12.36 -11.09 16.85
C LEU A 96 12.69 -11.61 18.25
N ASN A 97 13.95 -11.96 18.52
CA ASN A 97 14.35 -12.45 19.84
C ASN A 97 14.40 -11.29 20.84
N PRO A 98 13.59 -11.30 21.92
CA PRO A 98 13.57 -10.23 22.91
C PRO A 98 14.87 -10.11 23.72
N LYS A 99 15.76 -11.12 23.68
CA LYS A 99 17.11 -11.02 24.27
C LYS A 99 18.08 -10.19 23.43
N LYS A 100 17.73 -9.90 22.17
CA LYS A 100 18.58 -9.19 21.20
C LYS A 100 17.96 -7.90 20.72
N PHE A 101 16.63 -7.82 20.71
CA PHE A 101 15.88 -6.63 20.34
C PHE A 101 15.00 -6.18 21.49
N SER A 102 15.22 -4.95 21.92
CA SER A 102 14.34 -4.23 22.83
C SER A 102 12.99 -3.93 22.17
N ARG A 103 12.00 -3.62 23.00
CA ARG A 103 10.66 -3.26 22.52
C ARG A 103 10.69 -2.01 21.63
N ASP A 104 11.59 -1.07 21.91
CA ASP A 104 11.73 0.15 21.12
C ASP A 104 12.39 -0.12 19.77
N GLU A 105 13.39 -0.99 19.69
CA GLU A 105 13.98 -1.42 18.40
C GLU A 105 12.94 -2.16 17.52
N ILE A 106 12.06 -2.95 18.14
CA ILE A 106 10.93 -3.56 17.41
C ILE A 106 9.95 -2.47 16.95
N GLY A 107 9.68 -1.47 17.80
CA GLY A 107 8.86 -0.31 17.47
C GLY A 107 9.42 0.47 16.28
N GLU A 108 10.73 0.69 16.23
CA GLU A 108 11.44 1.34 15.14
C GLU A 108 11.37 0.52 13.84
N SER A 109 11.53 -0.80 13.93
CA SER A 109 11.31 -1.70 12.80
C SER A 109 9.87 -1.60 12.27
N ILE A 110 8.87 -1.58 13.15
CA ILE A 110 7.46 -1.42 12.77
C ILE A 110 7.22 -0.06 12.13
N ALA A 111 7.74 1.02 12.71
CA ALA A 111 7.58 2.38 12.20
C ALA A 111 8.21 2.54 10.80
N SER A 112 9.45 2.08 10.62
CA SER A 112 10.16 2.16 9.33
C SER A 112 9.41 1.44 8.20
N HIS A 113 8.87 0.25 8.46
CA HIS A 113 8.09 -0.48 7.45
C HIS A 113 6.78 0.22 7.07
N ARG A 114 6.19 0.98 8.00
CA ARG A 114 4.95 1.75 7.79
C ARG A 114 5.18 3.10 7.12
N GLN A 115 6.42 3.57 7.02
CA GLN A 115 6.79 4.81 6.36
C GLN A 115 7.15 4.60 4.87
N PRO A 116 7.06 5.65 4.04
CA PRO A 116 7.60 5.61 2.68
C PRO A 116 9.10 5.27 2.69
N PRO A 117 9.62 4.49 1.72
CA PRO A 117 8.97 4.06 0.47
C PRO A 117 8.20 2.72 0.57
N THR A 118 8.25 2.04 1.72
CA THR A 118 7.60 0.73 1.89
C THR A 118 6.10 0.88 2.14
N SER A 119 5.71 1.74 3.08
CA SER A 119 4.35 1.95 3.59
C SER A 119 3.49 0.69 3.63
N HIS A 120 3.95 -0.31 4.36
CA HIS A 120 3.26 -1.58 4.52
C HIS A 120 2.13 -1.48 5.55
N THR A 121 1.07 -2.24 5.32
CA THR A 121 0.13 -2.63 6.38
C THR A 121 0.75 -3.76 7.18
N LEU A 122 0.80 -3.61 8.50
CA LEU A 122 1.34 -4.62 9.40
C LEU A 122 0.27 -5.15 10.33
N VAL A 123 0.42 -6.40 10.76
CA VAL A 123 -0.24 -6.95 11.95
C VAL A 123 0.84 -7.23 12.98
N ALA A 124 0.69 -6.73 14.20
CA ALA A 124 1.74 -6.85 15.22
C ALA A 124 1.19 -7.18 16.62
N ALA A 125 1.99 -7.93 17.39
CA ALA A 125 1.88 -8.09 18.83
C ALA A 125 3.20 -8.61 19.40
N GLY A 126 3.37 -8.54 20.72
CA GLY A 126 4.52 -9.11 21.42
C GLY A 126 5.84 -8.65 20.80
N HIS A 127 6.61 -9.62 20.28
CA HIS A 127 7.87 -9.43 19.58
C HIS A 127 7.83 -9.94 18.12
N TRP A 128 6.66 -9.86 17.49
CA TRP A 128 6.47 -10.29 16.11
C TRP A 128 5.64 -9.28 15.32
N PHE A 129 5.82 -9.29 14.00
CA PHE A 129 4.93 -8.60 13.08
C PHE A 129 4.81 -9.38 11.76
N VAL A 130 3.70 -9.19 11.09
CA VAL A 130 3.41 -9.73 9.76
C VAL A 130 3.21 -8.54 8.83
N TRP A 131 4.00 -8.47 7.77
CA TRP A 131 3.69 -7.61 6.63
C TRP A 131 2.60 -8.28 5.80
N VAL A 132 1.45 -7.62 5.75
CA VAL A 132 0.30 -8.02 4.96
C VAL A 132 0.35 -7.33 3.60
N THR A 133 0.59 -8.08 2.53
CA THR A 133 0.63 -7.51 1.17
C THR A 133 -0.76 -7.22 0.59
N GLU A 134 -1.80 -7.83 1.16
CA GLU A 134 -3.20 -7.62 0.78
C GLU A 134 -4.00 -7.06 1.97
N PRO A 135 -4.02 -5.72 2.15
CA PRO A 135 -4.51 -5.08 3.38
C PRO A 135 -5.97 -5.38 3.73
N ARG A 136 -6.83 -5.70 2.76
CA ARG A 136 -8.23 -6.06 3.04
C ARG A 136 -8.37 -7.31 3.93
N PHE A 137 -7.36 -8.18 3.96
CA PHE A 137 -7.32 -9.36 4.82
C PHE A 137 -6.60 -9.13 6.16
N ALA A 138 -6.06 -7.93 6.41
CA ALA A 138 -5.28 -7.63 7.62
C ALA A 138 -6.09 -7.86 8.92
N ASN A 139 -7.38 -7.50 8.94
CA ASN A 139 -8.24 -7.74 10.10
C ASN A 139 -8.44 -9.23 10.40
N ARG A 140 -8.55 -10.07 9.35
CA ARG A 140 -8.69 -11.52 9.50
C ARG A 140 -7.39 -12.15 10.02
N ILE A 141 -6.25 -11.68 9.52
CA ILE A 141 -4.91 -12.07 10.00
C ILE A 141 -4.71 -11.65 11.46
N ALA A 142 -5.09 -10.42 11.82
CA ALA A 142 -5.05 -9.92 13.19
C ALA A 142 -5.93 -10.74 14.13
N ALA A 143 -7.15 -11.10 13.71
CA ALA A 143 -8.04 -11.96 14.48
C ALA A 143 -7.45 -13.38 14.70
N ALA A 144 -6.87 -13.97 13.66
CA ALA A 144 -6.23 -15.30 13.74
C ALA A 144 -5.02 -15.30 14.69
N LEU A 145 -4.27 -14.20 14.73
CA LEU A 145 -3.03 -14.09 15.50
C LEU A 145 -3.18 -13.36 16.84
N GLY A 146 -4.35 -12.82 17.16
CA GLY A 146 -4.55 -11.96 18.34
C GLY A 146 -3.71 -10.66 18.31
N GLY A 147 -3.39 -10.14 17.13
CA GLY A 147 -2.61 -8.91 16.94
C GLY A 147 -3.47 -7.69 16.65
N VAL A 148 -2.82 -6.55 16.42
CA VAL A 148 -3.48 -5.33 15.94
C VAL A 148 -3.04 -4.98 14.52
N VAL A 149 -3.97 -4.46 13.73
CA VAL A 149 -3.66 -3.90 12.40
C VAL A 149 -3.06 -2.51 12.57
N LEU A 150 -1.89 -2.31 11.97
CA LEU A 150 -1.21 -1.04 11.89
C LEU A 150 -1.21 -0.61 10.41
N PRO A 151 -2.05 0.38 10.04
CA PRO A 151 -2.06 0.89 8.67
C PRO A 151 -0.74 1.63 8.37
N PRO A 152 -0.41 1.83 7.08
CA PRO A 152 0.71 2.69 6.71
C PRO A 152 0.56 4.11 7.31
N GLU A 153 1.66 4.75 7.69
CA GLU A 153 1.62 6.12 8.24
C GLU A 153 1.27 7.17 7.18
N LYS A 154 1.61 6.87 5.94
CA LYS A 154 1.17 7.57 4.74
C LYS A 154 0.93 6.51 3.69
N ALA A 155 -0.21 6.54 3.01
CA ALA A 155 -0.45 5.66 1.87
C ALA A 155 0.79 5.71 0.97
N LYS A 156 1.39 4.54 0.67
CA LYS A 156 2.29 4.46 -0.49
C LYS A 156 1.37 4.68 -1.66
N ILE A 157 1.21 5.94 -2.02
CA ILE A 157 0.63 6.35 -3.28
C ILE A 157 1.69 5.93 -4.29
N PRO A 158 1.59 4.77 -4.94
CA PRO A 158 2.60 4.38 -5.89
C PRO A 158 2.54 5.46 -6.97
N ALA A 159 3.69 5.98 -7.40
CA ALA A 159 3.74 6.96 -8.47
C ALA A 159 3.44 6.28 -9.82
N TYR A 160 2.36 5.51 -9.89
CA TYR A 160 1.85 5.01 -11.14
C TYR A 160 1.56 6.22 -12.03
N PRO A 161 2.03 6.18 -13.28
CA PRO A 161 1.63 7.18 -14.25
C PRO A 161 0.11 7.11 -14.35
N LEU A 162 -0.55 8.18 -13.93
CA LEU A 162 -1.95 8.39 -14.28
C LEU A 162 -1.99 8.75 -15.77
N PRO A 163 -3.07 8.42 -16.50
CA PRO A 163 -3.25 8.94 -17.85
C PRO A 163 -3.26 10.48 -17.81
N ASP A 164 -3.16 11.11 -18.97
CA ASP A 164 -3.41 12.55 -19.07
C ASP A 164 -4.86 12.83 -18.68
N ILE A 165 -5.07 13.39 -17.48
CA ILE A 165 -6.40 13.71 -16.96
C ILE A 165 -6.75 15.15 -17.36
N PRO A 166 -7.86 15.36 -18.10
CA PRO A 166 -8.35 16.70 -18.42
C PRO A 166 -8.55 17.55 -17.17
N ARG A 167 -8.19 18.84 -17.22
CA ARG A 167 -8.39 19.78 -16.10
C ARG A 167 -9.82 20.33 -16.00
N THR A 168 -10.66 20.00 -16.97
CA THR A 168 -12.06 20.42 -17.11
C THR A 168 -12.89 19.24 -17.59
N PRO A 169 -14.20 19.19 -17.29
CA PRO A 169 -14.98 20.15 -16.51
C PRO A 169 -14.69 20.06 -15.00
N ARG A 170 -15.00 21.14 -14.27
CA ARG A 170 -14.97 21.17 -12.80
C ARG A 170 -16.39 21.41 -12.28
N TYR A 171 -16.75 20.71 -11.22
CA TYR A 171 -18.05 20.86 -10.57
C TYR A 171 -17.91 21.59 -9.25
N ARG A 172 -18.90 22.45 -8.96
CA ARG A 172 -18.99 23.15 -7.66
C ARG A 172 -19.61 22.29 -6.57
N THR A 173 -20.52 21.39 -6.94
CA THR A 173 -21.25 20.53 -6.00
C THR A 173 -21.31 19.11 -6.54
N VAL A 174 -21.32 18.12 -5.64
CA VAL A 174 -21.44 16.71 -6.05
C VAL A 174 -22.81 16.42 -6.66
N GLY A 175 -23.83 17.23 -6.34
CA GLY A 175 -25.15 17.18 -6.98
C GLY A 175 -25.10 17.50 -8.47
N ALA A 176 -24.38 18.55 -8.88
CA ALA A 176 -24.24 18.89 -10.29
C ALA A 176 -23.48 17.81 -11.08
N LEU A 177 -22.47 17.20 -10.47
CA LEU A 177 -21.81 16.03 -11.05
C LEU A 177 -22.80 14.85 -11.20
N ALA A 178 -23.64 14.60 -10.19
CA ALA A 178 -24.64 13.55 -10.23
C ALA A 178 -25.72 13.78 -11.31
N ASP A 179 -26.08 15.04 -11.58
CA ASP A 179 -27.01 15.40 -12.66
C ASP A 179 -26.43 15.05 -14.04
N ASP A 180 -25.17 15.36 -14.28
CA ASP A 180 -24.51 15.02 -15.55
C ASP A 180 -24.28 13.51 -15.69
N VAL A 181 -23.91 12.80 -14.60
CA VAL A 181 -23.84 11.33 -14.59
C VAL A 181 -25.22 10.72 -14.86
N ALA A 182 -26.29 11.28 -14.28
CA ALA A 182 -27.65 10.82 -14.54
C ALA A 182 -28.04 10.95 -16.02
N ALA A 183 -27.67 12.07 -16.64
CA ALA A 183 -27.91 12.29 -18.07
C ALA A 183 -27.13 11.31 -18.95
N ALA A 184 -25.92 10.92 -18.54
CA ALA A 184 -25.06 10.01 -19.30
C ALA A 184 -25.49 8.53 -19.19
N VAL A 185 -25.71 8.04 -17.97
CA VAL A 185 -25.87 6.59 -17.70
C VAL A 185 -26.94 6.27 -16.64
N GLY A 186 -27.73 7.25 -16.21
CA GLY A 186 -28.64 7.11 -15.06
C GLY A 186 -27.89 7.24 -13.73
N CYS A 187 -28.58 7.74 -12.69
CA CYS A 187 -28.05 7.89 -11.34
C CYS A 187 -29.25 8.03 -10.38
N ASP A 188 -29.94 6.90 -10.20
CA ASP A 188 -31.13 6.74 -9.37
C ASP A 188 -30.76 6.47 -7.91
N ASP A 189 -31.73 6.48 -7.00
CA ASP A 189 -31.53 6.19 -5.57
C ASP A 189 -30.39 6.99 -4.90
N ARG A 190 -30.24 8.25 -5.31
CA ARG A 190 -29.14 9.11 -4.86
C ARG A 190 -29.12 9.22 -3.34
N LYS A 191 -27.98 8.88 -2.76
CA LYS A 191 -27.69 8.98 -1.32
C LYS A 191 -26.45 9.84 -1.14
N GLN A 192 -26.65 11.04 -0.63
CA GLN A 192 -25.56 11.93 -0.24
C GLN A 192 -24.87 11.36 1.01
N ARG A 193 -23.54 11.25 0.97
CA ARG A 193 -22.72 10.77 2.08
C ARG A 193 -21.99 11.92 2.79
N SER A 194 -21.65 12.96 2.04
CA SER A 194 -21.11 14.23 2.53
C SER A 194 -21.39 15.33 1.50
N ASP A 195 -20.94 16.57 1.76
CA ASP A 195 -21.04 17.68 0.79
C ASP A 195 -20.28 17.41 -0.53
N THR A 196 -19.30 16.52 -0.50
CA THR A 196 -18.43 16.21 -1.63
C THR A 196 -18.62 14.79 -2.15
N VAL A 197 -19.40 13.92 -1.50
CA VAL A 197 -19.56 12.51 -1.87
C VAL A 197 -21.02 12.11 -1.99
N LEU A 198 -21.36 11.46 -3.10
CA LEU A 198 -22.70 10.94 -3.39
C LEU A 198 -22.60 9.51 -3.94
N THR A 199 -23.55 8.67 -3.57
CA THR A 199 -23.72 7.33 -4.13
C THR A 199 -25.04 7.22 -4.88
N CYS A 200 -25.09 6.49 -5.98
CA CYS A 200 -26.33 6.24 -6.74
C CYS A 200 -26.29 4.90 -7.50
N THR A 201 -27.44 4.49 -8.01
CA THR A 201 -27.58 3.34 -8.92
C THR A 201 -27.51 3.85 -10.37
N THR A 202 -26.64 3.26 -11.18
CA THR A 202 -26.41 3.59 -12.59
C THR A 202 -26.88 2.45 -13.50
N GLY A 203 -26.90 2.62 -14.82
CA GLY A 203 -27.27 1.56 -15.76
C GLY A 203 -28.78 1.31 -15.87
N LYS A 204 -29.18 0.18 -16.47
CA LYS A 204 -30.61 -0.17 -16.64
C LYS A 204 -31.19 -0.69 -15.32
N SER A 205 -32.40 -0.26 -14.99
CA SER A 205 -33.19 -0.70 -13.82
C SER A 205 -33.58 -2.19 -13.82
N THR A 206 -33.22 -2.96 -14.85
CA THR A 206 -33.47 -4.39 -14.97
C THR A 206 -32.15 -5.16 -14.82
N GLY A 207 -31.79 -5.54 -13.60
CA GLY A 207 -30.55 -6.25 -13.29
C GLY A 207 -30.16 -6.11 -11.81
N ALA A 208 -28.99 -6.66 -11.44
CA ALA A 208 -28.36 -6.30 -10.17
C ALA A 208 -28.08 -4.78 -10.14
N PRO A 209 -28.17 -4.09 -9.00
CA PRO A 209 -27.96 -2.65 -8.97
C PRO A 209 -26.50 -2.31 -9.34
N ASN A 210 -26.28 -1.58 -10.43
CA ASN A 210 -24.94 -1.04 -10.73
C ASN A 210 -24.69 0.14 -9.79
N CYS A 211 -23.82 -0.03 -8.79
CA CYS A 211 -23.47 1.06 -7.90
C CYS A 211 -22.52 2.08 -8.54
N ALA A 212 -22.64 3.35 -8.15
CA ALA A 212 -21.66 4.38 -8.41
C ALA A 212 -21.36 5.20 -7.16
N THR A 213 -20.09 5.58 -7.01
CA THR A 213 -19.63 6.56 -6.01
C THR A 213 -19.01 7.76 -6.72
N LEU A 214 -19.56 8.93 -6.48
CA LEU A 214 -19.16 10.21 -7.05
C LEU A 214 -18.48 11.02 -5.95
N ALA A 215 -17.33 11.61 -6.25
CA ALA A 215 -16.60 12.45 -5.30
C ALA A 215 -16.04 13.70 -5.97
N LEU A 216 -16.09 14.82 -5.24
CA LEU A 216 -15.37 16.05 -5.54
C LEU A 216 -14.12 16.19 -4.68
N HIS A 217 -13.10 16.80 -5.27
CA HIS A 217 -11.78 17.02 -4.69
C HIS A 217 -11.47 18.52 -4.62
N ALA A 218 -10.71 18.94 -3.62
CA ALA A 218 -10.35 20.35 -3.47
C ALA A 218 -9.35 20.80 -4.56
N SER A 219 -8.42 19.92 -4.94
CA SER A 219 -7.42 20.19 -5.97
C SER A 219 -7.18 18.98 -6.90
N ASP A 220 -6.50 19.24 -8.02
CA ASP A 220 -6.04 18.19 -8.94
C ASP A 220 -5.04 17.25 -8.24
N ALA A 221 -4.27 17.77 -7.29
CA ALA A 221 -3.34 16.98 -6.50
C ALA A 221 -4.09 15.99 -5.57
N ASP A 222 -5.15 16.45 -4.91
CA ASP A 222 -5.97 15.60 -4.03
C ASP A 222 -6.68 14.51 -4.84
N ARG A 223 -7.28 14.88 -5.97
CA ARG A 223 -7.88 13.93 -6.92
C ARG A 223 -6.88 12.86 -7.34
N ASN A 224 -5.67 13.29 -7.73
CA ASN A 224 -4.62 12.37 -8.18
C ASN A 224 -4.11 11.48 -7.05
N ALA A 225 -4.09 11.96 -5.81
CA ALA A 225 -3.75 11.15 -4.63
C ALA A 225 -4.80 10.06 -4.40
N VAL A 226 -6.08 10.42 -4.42
CA VAL A 226 -7.21 9.48 -4.26
C VAL A 226 -7.25 8.44 -5.39
N LEU A 227 -7.04 8.86 -6.65
CA LEU A 227 -6.98 7.94 -7.79
C LEU A 227 -5.88 6.91 -7.62
N ARG A 228 -4.69 7.34 -7.22
CA ARG A 228 -3.55 6.45 -7.02
C ARG A 228 -3.73 5.51 -5.83
N GLU A 229 -4.42 5.94 -4.77
CA GLU A 229 -4.83 5.05 -3.68
C GLU A 229 -5.85 4.02 -4.17
N ALA A 230 -6.85 4.45 -4.95
CA ALA A 230 -7.91 3.58 -5.45
C ALA A 230 -7.37 2.47 -6.38
N ILE A 231 -6.39 2.78 -7.24
CA ILE A 231 -5.76 1.80 -8.13
C ILE A 231 -4.64 0.97 -7.45
N ALA A 232 -4.26 1.29 -6.20
CA ALA A 232 -3.21 0.55 -5.51
C ALA A 232 -3.65 -0.86 -5.07
N TYR A 233 -4.97 -1.11 -4.97
CA TYR A 233 -5.51 -2.38 -4.47
C TYR A 233 -5.98 -3.28 -5.62
N LYS A 234 -5.44 -4.52 -5.70
CA LYS A 234 -5.90 -5.53 -6.67
C LYS A 234 -7.34 -5.95 -6.36
N GLY A 235 -8.18 -5.98 -7.38
CA GLY A 235 -9.56 -6.44 -7.25
C GLY A 235 -10.53 -5.39 -6.71
N VAL A 236 -10.23 -4.09 -6.80
CA VAL A 236 -11.28 -3.05 -6.81
C VAL A 236 -11.94 -3.12 -8.18
N PRO A 237 -13.10 -3.80 -8.32
CA PRO A 237 -13.72 -3.98 -9.61
C PRO A 237 -14.59 -2.76 -9.85
N ALA A 238 -13.98 -1.70 -10.35
CA ALA A 238 -14.73 -0.55 -10.77
C ALA A 238 -13.97 0.27 -11.80
N THR A 239 -14.68 0.68 -12.85
CA THR A 239 -14.12 1.64 -13.79
C THR A 239 -14.12 3.01 -13.16
N LEU A 240 -12.93 3.57 -12.95
CA LEU A 240 -12.76 4.93 -12.47
C LEU A 240 -12.75 5.89 -13.65
N VAL A 241 -13.60 6.91 -13.58
CA VAL A 241 -13.65 8.00 -14.56
C VAL A 241 -13.38 9.30 -13.86
N THR A 242 -12.60 10.18 -14.47
CA THR A 242 -12.19 11.43 -13.82
C THR A 242 -11.89 12.55 -14.80
N ALA A 243 -12.17 13.78 -14.37
CA ALA A 243 -11.68 15.01 -14.96
C ALA A 243 -11.62 16.09 -13.86
N GLY A 244 -11.04 17.25 -14.17
CA GLY A 244 -11.08 18.45 -13.33
C GLY A 244 -10.92 18.17 -11.84
N ASN A 245 -11.98 18.35 -11.06
CA ASN A 245 -11.96 18.11 -9.61
C ASN A 245 -12.82 16.93 -9.16
N TRP A 246 -13.11 15.96 -10.01
CA TRP A 246 -14.08 14.91 -9.70
C TRP A 246 -13.61 13.52 -10.08
N THR A 247 -14.19 12.52 -9.42
CA THR A 247 -14.03 11.09 -9.74
C THR A 247 -15.38 10.40 -9.66
N VAL A 248 -15.64 9.49 -10.59
CA VAL A 248 -16.76 8.56 -10.58
C VAL A 248 -16.21 7.15 -10.57
N ASN A 249 -16.57 6.38 -9.55
CA ASN A 249 -16.25 4.96 -9.42
C ASN A 249 -17.51 4.17 -9.78
N LEU A 250 -17.47 3.40 -10.87
CA LEU A 250 -18.59 2.64 -11.42
C LEU A 250 -18.39 1.14 -11.19
N CYS A 251 -19.39 0.46 -10.63
CA CYS A 251 -19.37 -1.00 -10.44
C CYS A 251 -19.55 -1.79 -11.76
N ASP A 252 -19.99 -1.13 -12.83
CA ASP A 252 -20.16 -1.72 -14.17
C ASP A 252 -19.07 -1.19 -15.11
N TYR A 253 -18.28 -2.10 -15.68
CA TYR A 253 -17.17 -1.78 -16.57
C TYR A 253 -17.62 -1.18 -17.90
N ASP A 254 -18.81 -1.57 -18.39
CA ASP A 254 -19.30 -1.14 -19.70
C ASP A 254 -19.81 0.32 -19.69
N LEU A 255 -19.95 0.92 -18.51
CA LEU A 255 -20.40 2.30 -18.35
C LEU A 255 -19.27 3.33 -18.36
N GLY A 256 -18.03 2.93 -18.06
CA GLY A 256 -16.92 3.86 -17.87
C GLY A 256 -16.63 4.74 -19.07
N SER A 257 -16.50 4.15 -20.25
CA SER A 257 -16.26 4.89 -21.50
C SER A 257 -17.38 5.88 -21.81
N ARG A 258 -18.64 5.52 -21.52
CA ARG A 258 -19.79 6.41 -21.76
C ARG A 258 -19.76 7.63 -20.85
N VAL A 259 -19.43 7.45 -19.58
CA VAL A 259 -19.27 8.56 -18.63
C VAL A 259 -18.07 9.41 -19.01
N ALA A 260 -16.95 8.80 -19.42
CA ALA A 260 -15.77 9.54 -19.86
C ALA A 260 -16.08 10.42 -21.09
N ASP A 261 -16.74 9.86 -22.10
CA ASP A 261 -17.11 10.60 -23.31
C ASP A 261 -18.10 11.73 -23.01
N ALA A 262 -19.15 11.44 -22.23
CA ALA A 262 -20.21 12.39 -21.94
C ALA A 262 -19.75 13.56 -21.05
N LEU A 263 -18.89 13.30 -20.06
CA LEU A 263 -18.40 14.31 -19.12
C LEU A 263 -17.01 14.82 -19.48
N HIS A 264 -16.49 14.51 -20.67
CA HIS A 264 -15.15 14.87 -21.14
C HIS A 264 -14.04 14.47 -20.15
N GLY A 265 -14.21 13.32 -19.51
CA GLY A 265 -13.24 12.72 -18.62
C GLY A 265 -12.36 11.70 -19.30
N THR A 266 -11.53 11.04 -18.49
CA THR A 266 -10.73 9.90 -18.92
C THR A 266 -11.01 8.70 -18.03
N VAL A 267 -10.96 7.52 -18.62
CA VAL A 267 -11.00 6.26 -17.88
C VAL A 267 -9.62 6.00 -17.29
N VAL A 268 -9.58 5.78 -15.99
CA VAL A 268 -8.38 5.31 -15.28
C VAL A 268 -8.53 3.79 -15.17
N SER A 269 -8.04 3.07 -16.19
CA SER A 269 -7.89 1.63 -16.13
C SER A 269 -6.59 1.27 -15.42
N TYR A 270 -6.66 0.31 -14.51
CA TYR A 270 -5.47 -0.37 -14.02
C TYR A 270 -5.74 -1.87 -14.07
N ASP A 271 -5.09 -2.52 -15.04
CA ASP A 271 -4.96 -3.97 -15.09
C ASP A 271 -4.08 -4.32 -13.89
N GLY A 272 -4.69 -4.56 -12.72
CA GLY A 272 -3.97 -4.97 -11.53
C GLY A 272 -3.01 -6.10 -11.89
N GLY A 273 -1.71 -5.78 -11.97
CA GLY A 273 -0.70 -6.66 -12.57
C GLY A 273 -0.58 -8.04 -11.93
#